data_AF-A0A820R3W0-F1
#
_entry.id   AF-A0A820R3W0-F1
#
_cell.length_a   1.000
_cell.length_b   1.000
_cell.length_c   1.000
_cell.angle_alpha   90.00
_cell.angle_beta   90.00
_cell.angle_gamma   90.00
#
_symmetry.space_group_name_H-M   'P 1'
#
loop_
_entity.id
_entity.type
_entity.pdbx_description
1 polymer ?
#
loop_
_entity_poly.entity_id
_entity_poly.type
_entity_poly.pdbx_seq_one_letter_code
_entity_poly.pdbx_strand_id
1 'polypeptide(L)'
;MSSSSRFHVRLMREEDRNEVLSLLINSFFQEEPLAKCLELNEPIDFAENVINDALHDHCSFVVYDIQTEQLAGVCLNEIKFVDDKHIINETNEKIYFILHFLNQMHKNINLFQQFQTNSLLHIFII
;
A
#
# COMPACT_ATOMS: atom_id res chain seq x y z
N MET A 1 21.04 -30.13 -5.10
CA MET A 1 21.00 -29.20 -3.96
C MET A 1 19.87 -28.22 -4.24
N SER A 2 18.77 -28.31 -3.49
CA SER A 2 17.65 -27.38 -3.60
C SER A 2 18.09 -26.05 -3.00
N SER A 3 18.21 -24.98 -3.79
CA SER A 3 18.44 -23.65 -3.23
C SER A 3 17.19 -23.24 -2.47
N SER A 4 17.21 -23.33 -1.13
CA SER A 4 16.17 -22.71 -0.32
C SER A 4 16.23 -21.19 -0.57
N SER A 5 15.13 -20.61 -1.04
CA SER A 5 14.97 -19.16 -1.17
C SER A 5 15.35 -18.49 0.15
N ARG A 6 16.14 -17.41 0.13
CA ARG A 6 16.47 -16.62 1.33
C ARG A 6 15.23 -16.00 1.97
N PHE A 7 14.21 -15.75 1.17
CA PHE A 7 13.01 -15.05 1.57
C PHE A 7 11.79 -15.97 1.50
N HIS A 8 10.90 -15.81 2.49
CA HIS A 8 9.58 -16.40 2.52
C HIS A 8 8.55 -15.32 2.25
N VAL A 9 7.74 -15.52 1.21
CA VAL A 9 6.62 -14.64 0.86
C VAL A 9 5.32 -15.30 1.29
N ARG A 10 4.46 -14.56 1.97
CA ARG A 10 3.11 -15.01 2.32
C ARG A 10 2.12 -13.86 2.28
N LEU A 11 0.83 -14.21 2.30
CA LEU A 11 -0.23 -13.22 2.50
C LEU A 11 -0.04 -12.52 3.84
N MET A 12 -0.28 -11.22 3.83
CA MET A 12 -0.33 -10.39 5.03
C MET A 12 -1.48 -10.84 5.93
N ARG A 13 -1.24 -10.80 7.24
CA ARG A 13 -2.19 -11.15 8.31
C ARG A 13 -2.13 -10.09 9.41
N GLU A 14 -3.11 -10.13 10.30
CA GLU A 14 -3.22 -9.19 11.42
C GLU A 14 -1.95 -9.17 12.30
N GLU A 15 -1.28 -10.31 12.46
CA GLU A 15 -0.03 -10.44 13.21
C GLU A 15 1.13 -9.61 12.63
N ASP A 16 1.06 -9.23 11.36
CA ASP A 16 2.10 -8.47 10.66
C ASP A 16 1.95 -6.96 10.82
N ARG A 17 0.79 -6.48 11.31
CA ARG A 17 0.40 -5.05 11.33
C ARG A 17 1.51 -4.16 11.85
N ASN A 18 2.04 -4.49 13.03
CA ASN A 18 3.00 -3.62 13.72
C ASN A 18 4.36 -3.56 13.01
N GLU A 19 4.81 -4.69 12.43
CA GLU A 19 6.05 -4.73 11.66
C GLU A 19 5.90 -3.96 10.34
N VAL A 20 4.76 -4.11 9.67
CA VAL A 20 4.46 -3.37 8.44
C VAL A 20 4.36 -1.88 8.71
N LEU A 21 3.64 -1.45 9.75
CA LEU A 21 3.58 -0.04 10.16
C LEU A 21 4.98 0.52 10.41
N SER A 22 5.80 -0.22 11.17
CA SER A 22 7.17 0.18 11.47
C SER A 22 8.01 0.31 10.19
N LEU A 23 7.86 -0.59 9.23
CA LEU A 23 8.54 -0.53 7.93
C LEU A 23 8.09 0.70 7.12
N LEU A 24 6.78 0.98 7.08
CA LEU A 24 6.24 2.11 6.33
C LEU A 24 6.76 3.45 6.87
N ILE A 25 6.70 3.64 8.19
CA ILE A 25 7.09 4.90 8.85
C ILE A 25 8.61 5.12 8.79
N ASN A 26 9.39 4.07 9.08
CA ASN A 26 10.84 4.20 9.21
C ASN A 26 11.59 4.07 7.88
N SER A 27 10.94 3.61 6.81
CA SER A 27 11.59 3.38 5.52
C SER A 27 10.79 3.94 4.34
N PHE A 28 9.58 3.45 4.08
CA PHE A 28 8.84 3.81 2.87
C PHE A 28 8.57 5.32 2.76
N PHE A 29 7.92 5.93 3.75
CA PHE A 29 7.53 7.35 3.68
C PHE A 29 8.72 8.31 3.76
N GLN A 30 9.89 7.85 4.19
CA GLN A 30 11.13 8.65 4.20
C GLN A 30 11.68 8.85 2.78
N GLU A 31 11.45 7.88 1.89
CA GLU A 31 12.03 7.85 0.54
C GLU A 31 10.99 7.91 -0.58
N GLU A 32 9.69 7.75 -0.28
CA GLU A 32 8.63 7.90 -1.27
C GLU A 32 8.64 9.33 -1.85
N PRO A 33 8.71 9.50 -3.19
CA PRO A 33 8.94 10.79 -3.83
C PRO A 33 8.00 11.92 -3.40
N LEU A 34 6.69 11.67 -3.33
CA LEU A 34 5.72 12.70 -2.97
C LEU A 34 5.81 13.03 -1.47
N ALA A 35 5.94 12.02 -0.61
CA ALA A 35 6.10 12.17 0.82
C ALA A 35 7.37 12.96 1.16
N LYS A 36 8.48 12.63 0.49
CA LYS A 36 9.77 13.31 0.65
C LYS A 36 9.72 14.75 0.16
N CYS A 37 9.16 15.00 -1.03
CA CYS A 37 9.03 16.35 -1.57
C CYS A 37 8.11 17.26 -0.75
N LEU A 38 7.10 16.68 -0.11
CA LEU A 38 6.15 17.42 0.72
C LEU A 38 6.56 17.47 2.18
N GLU A 39 7.66 16.81 2.58
CA GLU A 39 8.07 16.68 3.98
C GLU A 39 6.91 16.15 4.85
N LEU A 40 6.35 14.99 4.44
CA LEU A 40 5.14 14.41 5.03
C LEU A 40 5.30 13.99 6.51
N ASN A 41 6.54 13.96 7.01
CA ASN A 41 6.92 13.46 8.33
C ASN A 41 6.51 11.99 8.52
N GLU A 42 5.96 11.64 9.68
CA GLU A 42 5.49 10.30 10.04
C GLU A 42 3.96 10.25 9.97
N PRO A 43 3.36 9.87 8.83
CA PRO A 43 1.91 9.87 8.65
C PRO A 43 1.26 8.60 9.24
N ILE A 44 1.37 8.41 10.57
CA ILE A 44 0.95 7.18 11.27
C ILE A 44 -0.51 6.82 10.98
N ASP A 45 -1.43 7.76 11.13
CA ASP A 45 -2.87 7.50 10.94
C ASP A 45 -3.19 7.06 9.50
N PHE A 46 -2.51 7.65 8.51
CA PHE A 46 -2.65 7.26 7.11
C PHE A 46 -2.07 5.88 6.85
N ALA A 47 -0.90 5.58 7.42
CA ALA A 47 -0.28 4.26 7.30
C ALA A 47 -1.18 3.16 7.89
N GLU A 48 -1.79 3.39 9.06
CA GLU A 48 -2.75 2.49 9.68
C GLU A 48 -3.99 2.26 8.79
N ASN A 49 -4.51 3.31 8.17
CA ASN A 49 -5.64 3.18 7.23
C ASN A 49 -5.25 2.32 6.02
N VAL A 50 -4.09 2.54 5.42
CA VAL A 50 -3.59 1.72 4.31
C VAL A 50 -3.43 0.25 4.72
N ILE A 51 -2.93 0.00 5.93
CA ILE A 51 -2.80 -1.35 6.48
C ILE A 51 -4.17 -2.00 6.70
N ASN A 52 -5.15 -1.25 7.21
CA ASN A 52 -6.51 -1.75 7.40
C ASN A 52 -7.15 -2.16 6.07
N ASP A 53 -7.00 -1.35 5.03
CA ASP A 53 -7.52 -1.65 3.69
C ASP A 53 -6.82 -2.90 3.11
N ALA A 54 -5.49 -2.96 3.23
CA ALA A 54 -4.69 -4.09 2.78
C ALA A 54 -5.06 -5.42 3.47
N LEU A 55 -5.38 -5.38 4.77
CA LEU A 55 -5.83 -6.53 5.55
C LEU A 55 -7.27 -6.92 5.20
N HIS A 56 -8.14 -5.95 4.95
CA HIS A 56 -9.54 -6.18 4.55
C HIS A 56 -9.64 -6.94 3.22
N ASP A 57 -8.84 -6.52 2.23
CA ASP A 57 -8.91 -7.08 0.88
C ASP A 57 -8.20 -8.44 0.73
N HIS A 58 -7.45 -8.87 1.75
CA HIS A 58 -6.74 -10.17 1.80
C HIS A 58 -5.86 -10.46 0.56
N CYS A 59 -5.33 -9.42 -0.09
CA CYS A 59 -4.55 -9.53 -1.32
C CYS A 59 -3.13 -8.94 -1.21
N SER A 60 -2.73 -8.52 -0.01
CA SER A 60 -1.40 -7.97 0.28
C SER A 60 -0.41 -9.05 0.70
N PHE A 61 0.88 -8.81 0.47
CA PHE A 61 1.95 -9.76 0.72
C PHE A 61 3.02 -9.17 1.63
N VAL A 62 3.58 -10.01 2.49
CA VAL A 62 4.74 -9.72 3.32
C VAL A 62 5.88 -10.66 2.96
N VAL A 63 7.10 -10.15 3.07
CA VAL A 63 8.33 -10.88 2.78
C VAL A 63 9.17 -10.92 4.04
N TYR A 64 9.50 -12.12 4.51
CA TYR A 64 10.38 -12.32 5.67
C TYR A 64 11.71 -12.94 5.23
N ASP A 65 12.82 -12.48 5.81
CA ASP A 65 14.10 -13.17 5.70
C ASP A 65 14.06 -14.43 6.58
N ILE A 66 14.29 -15.61 5.99
CA ILE A 66 14.18 -16.89 6.69
C ILE A 66 15.24 -17.03 7.79
N GLN A 67 16.39 -16.36 7.66
CA GLN A 67 17.48 -16.48 8.62
C GLN A 67 17.27 -15.63 9.87
N THR A 68 16.71 -14.43 9.69
CA THR A 68 16.52 -13.47 10.79
C THR A 68 15.10 -13.44 11.31
N GLU A 69 14.15 -14.05 10.60
CA GLU A 69 12.71 -13.96 10.84
C GLU A 69 12.19 -12.52 10.87
N GLN A 70 12.91 -11.59 10.23
CA GLN A 70 12.54 -10.18 10.16
C GLN A 70 11.78 -9.87 8.88
N LEU A 71 10.79 -8.97 8.98
CA LEU A 71 10.12 -8.40 7.83
C LEU A 71 11.14 -7.65 6.95
N ALA A 72 11.30 -8.13 5.72
CA ALA A 72 12.21 -7.61 4.71
C ALA A 72 11.51 -6.73 3.66
N GLY A 73 10.19 -6.84 3.53
CA GLY A 73 9.42 -6.05 2.56
C GLY A 73 7.93 -6.33 2.62
N VAL A 74 7.16 -5.46 1.96
CA VAL A 74 5.70 -5.56 1.88
C VAL A 74 5.23 -5.12 0.49
N CYS A 75 4.13 -5.69 0.02
CA CYS A 75 3.39 -5.23 -1.14
C CYS A 75 1.93 -5.08 -0.71
N LEU A 76 1.49 -3.83 -0.53
CA LEU A 76 0.14 -3.49 -0.09
C LEU A 76 -0.73 -3.23 -1.31
N ASN A 77 -1.74 -4.08 -1.45
CA ASN A 77 -2.66 -4.10 -2.56
C ASN A 77 -4.07 -3.79 -2.06
N GLU A 78 -4.88 -3.25 -2.95
CA GLU A 78 -6.29 -3.03 -2.75
C GLU A 78 -7.09 -3.52 -3.97
N ILE A 79 -8.31 -3.96 -3.75
CA ILE A 79 -9.25 -4.33 -4.80
C ILE A 79 -10.14 -3.13 -5.08
N LYS A 80 -10.01 -2.56 -6.29
CA LYS A 80 -10.88 -1.49 -6.76
C LYS A 80 -12.05 -2.04 -7.55
N PHE A 81 -13.24 -1.55 -7.30
CA PHE A 81 -14.44 -1.85 -8.08
C PHE A 81 -14.89 -0.65 -8.91
N VAL A 82 -15.56 -0.93 -10.03
CA VAL A 82 -16.02 0.11 -10.98
C VAL A 82 -16.99 1.13 -10.35
N ASP A 83 -17.75 0.70 -9.33
CA ASP A 83 -18.76 1.51 -8.65
C ASP A 83 -18.22 2.24 -7.41
N ASP A 84 -16.94 2.08 -7.08
CA ASP A 84 -16.34 2.71 -5.91
C ASP A 84 -16.28 4.22 -6.05
N LYS A 85 -16.93 4.92 -5.13
CA LYS A 85 -16.81 6.38 -5.00
C LYS A 85 -15.64 6.68 -4.09
N HIS A 86 -14.50 7.08 -4.66
CA HIS A 86 -13.37 7.59 -3.89
C HIS A 86 -13.71 8.97 -3.31
N ILE A 87 -14.16 8.97 -2.06
CA ILE A 87 -14.33 10.17 -1.25
C ILE A 87 -13.04 10.37 -0.47
N ILE A 88 -12.27 11.39 -0.83
CA ILE A 88 -11.09 11.78 -0.07
C ILE A 88 -11.57 12.55 1.15
N ASN A 89 -11.60 11.90 2.31
CA ASN A 89 -11.94 12.50 3.60
C ASN A 89 -10.70 12.55 4.50
N GLU A 90 -9.67 13.24 4.02
CA GLU A 90 -8.39 13.38 4.70
C GLU A 90 -8.23 14.79 5.25
N THR A 91 -7.83 14.89 6.52
CA THR A 91 -7.66 16.16 7.23
C THR A 91 -6.24 16.69 7.14
N ASN A 92 -5.26 15.81 6.92
CA ASN A 92 -3.89 16.22 6.67
C ASN A 92 -3.77 16.82 5.26
N GLU A 93 -3.49 18.12 5.17
CA GLU A 93 -3.45 18.85 3.90
C GLU A 93 -2.46 18.25 2.87
N LYS A 94 -1.32 17.72 3.34
CA LYS A 94 -0.30 17.12 2.47
C LYS A 94 -0.76 15.78 1.91
N ILE A 95 -1.35 14.93 2.75
CA ILE A 95 -1.93 13.65 2.31
C ILE A 95 -3.13 13.92 1.39
N TYR A 96 -4.00 14.86 1.75
CA TYR A 96 -5.11 15.30 0.91
C TYR A 96 -4.61 15.74 -0.47
N PHE A 97 -3.54 16.53 -0.53
CA PHE A 97 -2.93 16.94 -1.79
C PHE A 97 -2.46 15.73 -2.62
N ILE A 98 -1.74 14.78 -2.01
CA ILE A 98 -1.28 13.56 -2.69
C ILE A 98 -2.47 12.77 -3.26
N LEU A 99 -3.46 12.45 -2.43
CA LEU A 99 -4.63 11.68 -2.85
C LEU A 99 -5.43 12.39 -3.94
N HIS A 100 -5.59 13.71 -3.81
CA HIS A 100 -6.27 14.52 -4.82
C HIS A 100 -5.48 14.53 -6.14
N PHE A 101 -4.16 14.69 -6.09
CA PHE A 101 -3.29 14.63 -7.27
C PHE A 101 -3.42 13.29 -8.01
N LEU A 102 -3.30 12.17 -7.29
CA LEU A 102 -3.47 10.82 -7.84
C LEU A 102 -4.86 10.63 -8.46
N ASN A 103 -5.92 11.07 -7.76
CA ASN A 103 -7.29 11.00 -8.27
C ASN A 103 -7.47 11.79 -9.57
N GLN A 104 -6.85 12.98 -9.70
CA GLN A 104 -6.91 13.76 -10.95
C GLN A 104 -6.19 13.06 -12.10
N MET A 105 -5.06 12.38 -11.84
CA MET A 105 -4.37 11.59 -12.86
C MET A 105 -5.25 10.45 -13.39
N HIS A 106 -6.03 9.81 -12.52
CA HIS A 106 -6.89 8.69 -12.89
C HIS A 106 -8.13 9.10 -13.70
N LYS A 107 -8.61 10.35 -13.61
CA LYS A 107 -9.84 10.78 -14.32
C LYS A 107 -9.82 10.60 -15.84
N ASN A 108 -8.64 10.61 -16.44
CA ASN A 108 -8.49 10.49 -17.89
C ASN A 108 -8.30 9.04 -18.35
N ILE A 109 -8.26 8.08 -17.42
CA ILE A 109 -7.96 6.67 -17.69
C ILE A 109 -9.06 5.81 -17.07
N ASN A 110 -9.85 5.15 -17.92
CA ASN A 110 -10.85 4.18 -17.47
C ASN A 110 -10.41 2.75 -17.80
N LEU A 111 -9.62 2.16 -16.91
CA LEU A 111 -9.11 0.79 -17.05
C LEU A 111 -10.23 -0.26 -16.97
N PHE A 112 -11.30 0.00 -16.21
CA PHE A 112 -12.47 -0.90 -16.13
C PHE A 112 -13.13 -1.06 -17.50
N GLN A 113 -13.38 0.06 -18.19
CA GLN A 113 -13.94 0.05 -19.54
C GLN A 113 -12.97 -0.56 -20.55
N GLN A 114 -11.68 -0.21 -20.48
CA GLN A 114 -10.67 -0.71 -21.41
C GLN A 114 -10.50 -2.23 -21.34
N PHE A 115 -10.49 -2.80 -20.14
CA PHE A 115 -10.30 -4.23 -19.93
C PHE A 115 -11.61 -5.00 -19.76
N GLN A 116 -12.76 -4.34 -19.85
CA GLN A 116 -14.09 -4.93 -19.69
C GLN A 116 -14.22 -5.74 -18.39
N THR A 117 -13.72 -5.17 -17.30
CA THR A 117 -13.74 -5.77 -15.96
C THR A 117 -14.47 -4.88 -14.96
N ASN A 118 -15.02 -5.48 -13.93
CA ASN A 118 -15.69 -4.77 -12.83
C ASN A 118 -14.77 -4.57 -11.63
N SER A 119 -13.61 -5.23 -11.61
CA SER A 119 -12.61 -5.11 -10.54
C SER A 119 -11.18 -5.10 -11.07
N LEU A 120 -10.30 -4.44 -10.32
CA LEU A 120 -8.87 -4.34 -10.60
C LEU A 120 -8.08 -4.56 -9.30
N LEU A 121 -6.96 -5.26 -9.38
CA LEU A 121 -5.96 -5.29 -8.32
C LEU A 121 -5.07 -4.06 -8.48
N HIS A 122 -5.12 -3.15 -7.51
CA HIS A 122 -4.28 -1.97 -7.48
C HIS A 122 -3.14 -2.17 -6.49
N ILE A 123 -1.91 -2.07 -6.98
CA ILE A 123 -0.70 -2.11 -6.15
C ILE A 123 -0.50 -0.69 -5.63
N PHE A 124 -0.76 -0.47 -4.34
CA PHE A 124 -0.71 0.86 -3.75
C PHE A 124 0.68 1.18 -3.18
N ILE A 125 1.32 0.23 -2.50
CA ILE A 125 2.69 0.35 -1.95
C ILE A 125 3.50 -0.90 -2.30
N ILE A 126 4.74 -0.73 -2.76
CA ILE A 126 5.73 -1.78 -3.06
C ILE A 126 7.15 -1.34 -2.73
#